data_AF-A0A5D4T8E1-F1
#
_entry.id   AF-A0A5D4T8E1-F1
#
_cell.length_a   1.000
_cell.length_b   1.000
_cell.length_c   1.000
_cell.angle_alpha   90.00
_cell.angle_beta   90.00
_cell.angle_gamma   90.00
#
_symmetry.space_group_name_H-M   'P 1'
#
loop_
_entity.id
_entity.type
_entity.pdbx_description
1 polymer ?
#
loop_
_entity_poly.entity_id
_entity_poly.type
_entity_poly.pdbx_seq_one_letter_code
_entity_poly.pdbx_strand_id
1 'polypeptide(L)'
;MDFFRLTDEKIKKAYEDGEFENLPGYGKRLELEDLSNVPPEMRMAYKMMKNAGMMEEQQVRTEIEYLEDLIEGAHSDVEEARLNQRLTEKQLRLQQLIQKKKKDANSAVFKDYQNQIMKRFD
;
A
#
# COMPACT_ATOMS: atom_id res chain seq x y z
N MET A 1 -24.84 -4.22 15.79
CA MET A 1 -25.23 -4.62 14.42
C MET A 1 -24.06 -5.33 13.77
N ASP A 2 -24.30 -6.51 13.18
CA ASP A 2 -23.25 -7.35 12.58
C ASP A 2 -23.02 -6.94 11.11
N PHE A 3 -22.04 -6.05 10.89
CA PHE A 3 -21.79 -5.40 9.60
C PHE A 3 -21.48 -6.40 8.47
N PHE A 4 -20.89 -7.54 8.82
CA PHE A 4 -20.61 -8.63 7.87
C PHE A 4 -21.89 -9.14 7.23
N ARG A 5 -22.94 -9.38 8.02
CA ARG A 5 -24.20 -9.93 7.53
C ARG A 5 -24.90 -8.97 6.57
N LEU A 6 -24.95 -7.68 6.91
CA LEU A 6 -25.54 -6.64 6.06
C LEU A 6 -24.79 -6.48 4.73
N THR A 7 -23.45 -6.54 4.79
CA THR A 7 -22.62 -6.44 3.59
C THR A 7 -22.85 -7.63 2.66
N ASP A 8 -22.92 -8.84 3.23
CA ASP A 8 -23.14 -10.07 2.47
C ASP A 8 -24.53 -10.11 1.82
N GLU A 9 -25.57 -9.68 2.54
CA GLU A 9 -26.94 -9.54 2.01
C GLU A 9 -27.00 -8.55 0.82
N LYS A 10 -26.30 -7.42 0.91
CA LYS A 10 -26.23 -6.45 -0.20
C LYS A 10 -25.47 -6.98 -1.42
N ILE A 11 -24.33 -7.66 -1.19
CA ILE A 11 -23.56 -8.25 -2.29
C ILE A 11 -24.41 -9.29 -3.02
N LYS A 12 -25.12 -10.16 -2.29
CA LYS A 12 -26.05 -11.14 -2.85
C LYS A 12 -27.15 -10.48 -3.69
N LYS A 13 -27.79 -9.45 -3.15
CA LYS A 13 -28.84 -8.72 -3.88
C LYS A 13 -28.30 -8.10 -5.17
N ALA A 14 -27.12 -7.50 -5.16
CA ALA A 14 -26.50 -6.96 -6.36
C ALA A 14 -26.17 -8.02 -7.42
N TYR A 15 -25.89 -9.27 -7.03
CA TYR A 15 -25.81 -10.40 -7.96
C TYR A 15 -27.17 -10.75 -8.56
N GLU A 16 -28.23 -10.81 -7.74
CA GLU A 16 -29.60 -11.09 -8.20
C GLU A 16 -30.12 -10.01 -9.16
N ASP A 17 -29.81 -8.75 -8.87
CA ASP A 17 -30.21 -7.58 -9.66
C ASP A 17 -29.33 -7.38 -10.92
N GLY A 18 -28.32 -8.24 -11.13
CA GLY A 18 -27.44 -8.20 -12.31
C GLY A 18 -26.45 -7.01 -12.33
N GLU A 19 -26.26 -6.32 -11.21
CA GLU A 19 -25.43 -5.10 -11.15
C GLU A 19 -23.96 -5.36 -11.51
N PHE A 20 -23.48 -6.60 -11.36
CA PHE A 20 -22.11 -6.99 -11.72
C PHE A 20 -21.91 -7.28 -13.22
N GLU A 21 -22.98 -7.47 -14.00
CA GLU A 21 -22.90 -7.91 -15.41
C GLU A 21 -22.38 -6.83 -16.37
N ASN A 22 -22.48 -5.55 -15.98
CA ASN A 22 -22.06 -4.42 -16.82
C ASN A 22 -20.82 -3.70 -16.26
N LEU A 23 -20.03 -4.40 -15.44
CA LEU A 23 -18.82 -3.82 -14.87
C LEU A 23 -17.68 -3.71 -15.91
N PRO A 24 -16.84 -2.66 -15.81
CA PRO A 24 -15.63 -2.58 -16.61
C PRO A 24 -14.76 -3.84 -16.42
N GLY A 25 -14.56 -4.59 -17.50
CA GLY A 25 -13.78 -5.83 -17.46
C GLY A 25 -14.60 -7.11 -17.29
N TYR A 26 -15.94 -7.03 -17.19
CA TYR A 26 -16.80 -8.23 -17.14
C TYR A 26 -16.57 -9.12 -18.37
N GLY A 27 -16.35 -10.41 -18.14
CA GLY A 27 -16.04 -11.41 -19.17
C GLY A 27 -14.67 -11.27 -19.86
N LYS A 28 -13.85 -10.27 -19.51
CA LYS A 28 -12.51 -10.10 -20.08
C LYS A 28 -11.47 -10.93 -19.31
N ARG A 29 -10.41 -11.34 -20.00
CA ARG A 29 -9.27 -12.03 -19.37
C ARG A 29 -8.61 -11.10 -18.36
N LEU A 30 -8.37 -11.60 -17.15
CA LEU A 30 -7.62 -10.86 -16.14
C LEU A 30 -6.18 -10.64 -16.62
N GLU A 31 -5.72 -9.39 -16.59
CA GLU A 31 -4.32 -9.05 -16.79
C GLU A 31 -3.56 -9.43 -15.52
N LEU A 32 -2.67 -10.42 -15.65
CA LEU A 32 -1.84 -10.87 -14.55
C LEU A 32 -0.59 -10.00 -14.46
N GLU A 33 -0.26 -9.59 -13.24
CA GLU A 33 1.03 -8.96 -12.96
C GLU A 33 2.17 -9.92 -13.30
N ASP A 34 3.19 -9.39 -13.99
CA ASP A 34 4.44 -10.11 -14.24
C ASP A 34 5.23 -10.28 -12.94
N LEU A 35 5.26 -11.52 -12.44
CA LEU A 35 6.02 -11.93 -11.26
C LEU A 35 7.17 -12.89 -11.60
N SER A 36 7.65 -12.85 -12.85
CA SER A 36 8.72 -13.76 -13.31
C SER A 36 10.01 -13.61 -12.50
N ASN A 37 10.26 -12.40 -11.96
CA ASN A 37 11.43 -12.10 -11.12
C ASN A 37 11.26 -12.52 -9.65
N VAL A 38 10.09 -13.03 -9.26
CA VAL A 38 9.80 -13.43 -7.87
C VAL A 38 9.66 -14.95 -7.80
N PRO A 39 10.44 -15.63 -6.92
CA PRO A 39 10.34 -17.06 -6.71
C PRO A 39 8.89 -17.49 -6.39
N PRO A 40 8.38 -18.61 -6.94
CA PRO A 40 6.97 -19.02 -6.80
C PRO A 40 6.44 -18.99 -5.37
N GLU A 41 7.23 -19.46 -4.41
CA GLU A 41 6.94 -19.53 -2.99
C GLU A 41 6.82 -18.15 -2.32
N MET A 42 7.44 -17.11 -2.89
CA MET A 42 7.43 -15.74 -2.36
C MET A 42 6.36 -14.84 -3.00
N ARG A 43 5.75 -15.27 -4.12
CA ARG A 43 4.81 -14.42 -4.90
C ARG A 43 3.60 -13.94 -4.09
N MET A 44 3.06 -14.80 -3.22
CA MET A 44 1.94 -14.44 -2.35
C MET A 44 2.33 -13.35 -1.36
N ALA A 45 3.44 -13.52 -0.64
CA ALA A 45 3.94 -12.54 0.31
C ALA A 45 4.24 -11.20 -0.38
N TYR A 46 4.90 -11.24 -1.54
CA TYR A 46 5.18 -10.05 -2.35
C TYR A 46 3.89 -9.32 -2.76
N LYS A 47 2.88 -10.04 -3.30
CA LYS A 47 1.58 -9.46 -3.65
C LYS A 47 0.87 -8.84 -2.46
N MET A 48 0.89 -9.49 -1.30
CA MET A 48 0.28 -8.95 -0.08
C MET A 48 0.96 -7.64 0.34
N MET A 49 2.29 -7.60 0.35
CA MET A 49 3.05 -6.38 0.70
C MET A 49 2.84 -5.26 -0.31
N LYS A 50 2.80 -5.58 -1.61
CA LYS A 50 2.52 -4.61 -2.68
C LYS A 50 1.12 -4.03 -2.53
N ASN A 51 0.10 -4.87 -2.35
CA ASN A 51 -1.30 -4.45 -2.19
C ASN A 51 -1.51 -3.64 -0.90
N ALA A 52 -0.74 -3.91 0.15
CA ALA A 52 -0.74 -3.14 1.39
C ALA A 52 0.03 -1.80 1.28
N GLY A 53 0.60 -1.47 0.12
CA GLY A 53 1.42 -0.27 -0.07
C GLY A 53 2.70 -0.27 0.77
N MET A 54 3.24 -1.45 1.10
CA MET A 54 4.44 -1.60 1.92
C MET A 54 5.74 -1.68 1.10
N MET A 55 5.65 -1.92 -0.21
CA MET A 55 6.83 -2.03 -1.09
C MET A 55 7.66 -0.75 -1.15
N GLU A 56 7.04 0.42 -1.35
CA GLU A 56 7.79 1.69 -1.46
C GLU A 56 8.55 2.02 -0.18
N GLU A 57 7.94 1.75 0.98
CA GLU A 57 8.57 1.96 2.28
C GLU A 57 9.78 1.02 2.45
N GLN A 58 9.62 -0.25 2.09
CA GLN A 58 10.69 -1.24 2.19
C GLN A 58 11.86 -0.90 1.26
N GLN A 59 11.58 -0.46 0.04
CA GLN A 59 12.63 -0.02 -0.90
C GLN A 59 13.44 1.15 -0.34
N VAL A 60 12.79 2.17 0.21
CA VAL A 60 13.49 3.32 0.81
C VAL A 60 14.30 2.90 2.03
N ARG A 61 13.82 1.94 2.84
CA ARG A 61 14.58 1.39 3.98
C ARG A 61 15.85 0.68 3.52
N THR A 62 15.74 -0.18 2.50
CA THR A 62 16.90 -0.89 1.94
C THR A 62 17.91 0.09 1.30
N GLU A 63 17.44 1.16 0.67
CA GLU A 63 18.33 2.22 0.16
C GLU A 63 19.05 2.98 1.28
N ILE A 64 18.39 3.20 2.43
CA ILE A 64 19.00 3.80 3.63
C ILE A 64 20.09 2.89 4.18
N GLU A 65 19.78 1.61 4.40
CA GLU A 65 20.75 0.60 4.87
C GLU A 65 21.99 0.56 3.96
N TYR A 66 21.78 0.52 2.64
CA TYR A 66 22.87 0.55 1.67
C TYR A 66 23.71 1.84 1.72
N LEU A 67 23.09 3.00 1.97
CA LEU A 67 23.82 4.27 2.11
C LEU A 67 24.63 4.31 3.41
N GLU A 68 24.11 3.73 4.49
CA GLU A 68 24.83 3.59 5.77
C GLU A 68 26.07 2.71 5.61
N ASP A 69 25.95 1.56 4.92
CA ASP A 69 27.08 0.68 4.60
C ASP A 69 28.15 1.39 3.77
N LEU A 70 27.74 2.22 2.79
CA LEU A 70 28.67 3.00 1.97
C LEU A 70 29.40 4.09 2.76
N ILE A 71 28.74 4.70 3.75
CA ILE A 71 29.34 5.72 4.62
C ILE A 71 30.41 5.07 5.50
N GLU A 72 30.15 3.88 6.05
CA GLU A 72 31.13 3.15 6.86
C GLU A 72 32.40 2.80 6.08
N GLY A 73 32.27 2.53 4.78
CA GLY A 73 33.38 2.27 3.87
C GLY A 73 34.04 3.49 3.24
N ALA A 74 33.58 4.71 3.51
CA ALA A 74 34.10 5.92 2.86
C ALA A 74 35.51 6.27 3.37
N HIS A 75 36.37 6.76 2.47
CA HIS A 75 37.78 7.10 2.77
C HIS A 75 38.10 8.58 2.59
N SER A 76 37.10 9.42 2.32
CA SER A 76 37.26 10.84 2.04
C SER A 76 36.10 11.64 2.64
N ASP A 77 36.43 12.70 3.37
CA ASP A 77 35.45 13.61 4.00
C ASP A 77 34.44 14.20 2.99
N VAL A 78 34.87 14.41 1.75
CA VAL A 78 34.03 14.95 0.66
C VAL A 78 33.01 13.91 0.19
N GLU A 79 33.43 12.65 0.13
CA GLU A 79 32.56 11.53 -0.25
C GLU A 79 31.56 11.22 0.86
N GLU A 80 32.02 11.20 2.10
CA GLU A 80 31.20 11.02 3.30
C GLU A 80 30.11 12.10 3.40
N ALA A 81 30.47 13.39 3.22
CA ALA A 81 29.51 14.49 3.22
C ALA A 81 28.42 14.33 2.14
N ARG A 82 28.81 13.87 0.94
CA ARG A 82 27.87 13.63 -0.16
C ARG A 82 26.92 12.48 0.13
N LEU A 83 27.42 11.39 0.72
CA LEU A 83 26.61 10.23 1.09
C LEU A 83 25.65 10.59 2.23
N ASN A 84 26.10 11.34 3.24
CA ASN A 84 25.26 11.84 4.33
C ASN A 84 24.12 12.76 3.85
N GLN A 85 24.37 13.60 2.83
CA GLN A 85 23.32 14.41 2.23
C GLN A 85 22.22 13.53 1.59
N ARG A 86 22.62 12.48 0.86
CA ARG A 86 21.69 11.53 0.26
C ARG A 86 20.92 10.74 1.31
N LEU A 87 21.59 10.30 2.37
CA LEU A 87 20.98 9.60 3.49
C LEU A 87 19.86 10.46 4.11
N THR A 88 20.14 11.74 4.37
CA THR A 88 19.17 12.69 4.93
C THR A 88 17.93 12.83 4.03
N GLU A 89 18.13 12.93 2.71
CA GLU A 89 17.04 13.00 1.73
C GLU A 89 16.14 11.74 1.79
N LYS A 90 16.75 10.56 1.83
CA LYS A 90 16.02 9.28 1.91
C LYS A 90 15.26 9.13 3.22
N GLN A 91 15.86 9.52 4.34
CA GLN A 91 15.20 9.53 5.65
C GLN A 91 13.97 10.45 5.66
N LEU A 92 14.07 11.66 5.08
CA LEU A 92 12.94 12.57 4.95
C LEU A 92 11.81 11.95 4.10
N ARG A 93 12.17 11.33 2.98
CA ARG A 93 11.18 10.62 2.12
C ARG A 93 10.47 9.51 2.87
N LEU A 94 11.19 8.71 3.65
CA LEU A 94 10.61 7.66 4.48
C LEU A 94 9.59 8.22 5.49
N GLN A 95 9.94 9.32 6.16
CA GLN A 95 9.03 9.99 7.09
C GLN A 95 7.76 10.49 6.40
N GLN A 96 7.87 11.05 5.20
CA GLN A 96 6.71 11.49 4.41
C GLN A 96 5.77 10.33 4.05
N LEU A 97 6.32 9.18 3.63
CA LEU A 97 5.53 7.97 3.34
C LEU A 97 4.77 7.48 4.57
N ILE A 98 5.43 7.43 5.73
CA ILE A 98 4.79 7.02 7.00
C ILE A 98 3.69 8.00 7.40
N GLN A 99 3.92 9.30 7.27
CA GLN A 99 2.91 10.32 7.58
C GLN A 99 1.69 10.23 6.66
N LYS A 100 1.90 9.99 5.37
CA LYS A 100 0.81 9.80 4.40
C LYS A 100 -0.06 8.60 4.80
N LYS A 101 0.55 7.44 5.09
CA LYS A 101 -0.19 6.26 5.58
C LYS A 101 -1.00 6.55 6.84
N LYS A 102 -0.43 7.29 7.80
CA LYS A 102 -1.15 7.67 9.03
C LYS A 102 -2.37 8.56 8.74
N LYS A 103 -2.28 9.46 7.77
CA LYS A 103 -3.40 10.31 7.36
C LYS A 103 -4.49 9.50 6.66
N ASP A 104 -4.12 8.60 5.77
CA ASP A 104 -5.07 7.74 5.05
C ASP A 104 -5.82 6.82 6.03
N ALA A 105 -5.12 6.23 7.01
CA ALA A 105 -5.72 5.40 8.05
C ALA A 105 -6.62 6.19 9.03
N ASN A 106 -6.34 7.47 9.28
CA ASN A 106 -7.11 8.33 10.19
C ASN A 106 -8.02 9.32 9.45
N SER A 107 -8.34 9.03 8.18
CA SER A 107 -9.17 9.87 7.33
C SER A 107 -10.50 10.23 8.01
N ALA A 108 -10.71 11.52 8.27
CA ALA A 108 -11.98 12.05 8.77
C ALA A 108 -13.14 11.70 7.82
N VAL A 109 -12.86 11.65 6.51
CA VAL A 109 -13.82 11.27 5.45
C VAL A 109 -14.34 9.84 5.67
N PHE A 110 -13.47 8.91 6.08
CA PHE A 110 -13.90 7.54 6.38
C PHE A 110 -14.83 7.49 7.60
N LYS A 111 -14.51 8.26 8.64
CA LYS A 111 -15.37 8.38 9.83
C LYS A 111 -16.72 9.03 9.51
N ASP A 112 -16.73 10.06 8.68
CA ASP A 112 -17.96 10.74 8.25
C ASP A 112 -18.85 9.82 7.41
N TYR A 113 -18.27 9.08 6.46
CA TYR A 113 -18.99 8.08 5.68
C TYR A 113 -19.56 6.96 6.57
N GLN A 114 -18.75 6.42 7.49
CA GLN A 114 -19.20 5.42 8.46
C GLN A 114 -20.39 5.94 9.28
N ASN A 115 -20.32 7.19 9.76
CA ASN A 115 -21.40 7.82 10.51
C ASN A 115 -22.67 8.02 9.66
N GLN A 116 -22.55 8.40 8.39
CA GLN A 116 -23.69 8.51 7.48
C GLN A 116 -24.37 7.16 7.22
N ILE A 117 -23.57 6.09 7.08
CA ILE A 117 -24.09 4.73 6.95
C ILE A 117 -24.79 4.32 8.23
N MET A 118 -24.18 4.50 9.42
CA MET A 118 -24.82 4.19 10.70
C MET A 118 -26.17 4.90 10.84
N LYS A 119 -26.24 6.22 10.60
CA LYS A 119 -27.49 7.00 10.66
C LYS A 119 -28.57 6.57 9.67
N ARG A 120 -28.21 5.95 8.54
CA ARG A 120 -29.18 5.46 7.54
C ARG A 120 -29.78 4.10 7.90
N PHE A 121 -29.14 3.37 8.81
CA PHE A 121 -29.51 2.00 9.16
C PHE A 121 -29.86 1.83 10.65
N ASP A 122 -29.89 2.94 11.42
CA ASP A 122 -30.59 3.09 12.70
C ASP A 122 -32.06 3.51 12.46
#